data_AF-A0A5E5R633-F1
#
_entry.id   AF-A0A5E5R633-F1
#
_cell.length_a   1.000
_cell.length_b   1.000
_cell.length_c   1.000
_cell.angle_alpha   90.00
_cell.angle_beta   90.00
_cell.angle_gamma   90.00
#
_symmetry.space_group_name_H-M   'P 1'
#
loop_
_entity.id
_entity.type
_entity.pdbx_description
1 polymer ?
#
loop_
_entity_poly.entity_id
_entity_poly.type
_entity_poly.pdbx_seq_one_letter_code
_entity_poly.pdbx_strand_id
1 'polypeptide(L)'
;MLALLRRWPERAQVIPLVGPQALTQGELLDELRRAQGWPRGRYVVPPAALLDALGGLGRRAGWRTLSPSMLKLVRHDNLADPALLDAACGYRCAPLASRLLGWPQAARSLAALMRPLMLAALVLIWLGTLVACLGPGYGWGLRILGEAGIHGWPASLAVIAGALLDGALGVGLLLRRWRRRALLAQFWLMLGYSLVISLILPHYWYDPYMAVGKNIVLMVATLWLLGDEPRAREARG
;
A
#
# COMPACT_ATOMS: atom_id res chain seq x y z
N MET A 1 -32.12 15.03 2.70
CA MET A 1 -33.23 14.08 2.93
C MET A 1 -34.32 14.66 3.84
N LEU A 2 -33.99 15.22 5.01
CA LEU A 2 -34.98 15.86 5.90
C LEU A 2 -35.73 17.06 5.27
N ALA A 3 -35.09 17.82 4.37
CA ALA A 3 -35.75 18.93 3.68
C ALA A 3 -36.87 18.49 2.73
N LEU A 4 -36.67 17.40 1.97
CA LEU A 4 -37.69 16.83 1.08
C LEU A 4 -38.85 16.20 1.85
N LEU A 5 -38.62 15.69 3.05
CA LEU A 5 -39.70 15.24 3.95
C LEU A 5 -40.58 16.40 4.43
N ARG A 6 -40.03 17.62 4.54
CA ARG A 6 -40.79 18.83 4.90
C ARG A 6 -41.55 19.43 3.72
N ARG A 7 -41.11 19.17 2.48
CA ARG A 7 -41.74 19.63 1.24
C ARG A 7 -41.87 18.45 0.28
N TRP A 8 -42.72 17.50 0.65
CA TRP A 8 -42.93 16.31 -0.16
C TRP A 8 -43.62 16.69 -1.48
N PRO A 9 -43.11 16.27 -2.64
CA PRO A 9 -43.70 16.64 -3.91
C PRO A 9 -45.06 15.94 -4.13
N GLU A 10 -46.04 16.68 -4.63
CA GLU A 10 -47.39 16.18 -4.88
C GLU A 10 -47.46 15.18 -6.05
N ARG A 11 -46.46 15.19 -6.93
CA ARG A 11 -46.33 14.27 -8.07
C ARG A 11 -44.99 13.56 -8.05
N ALA A 12 -44.98 12.31 -8.54
CA ALA A 12 -43.75 11.57 -8.75
C ALA A 12 -42.85 12.33 -9.73
N GLN A 13 -41.63 12.65 -9.29
CA GLN A 13 -40.64 13.35 -10.08
C GLN A 13 -39.25 12.76 -9.85
N VAL A 14 -38.41 12.80 -10.87
CA VAL A 14 -37.00 12.40 -10.79
C VAL A 14 -36.17 13.66 -10.63
N ILE A 15 -35.53 13.81 -9.46
CA ILE A 15 -34.69 14.97 -9.15
C ILE A 15 -33.23 14.54 -9.21
N PRO A 16 -32.41 15.12 -10.11
CA PRO A 16 -30.99 14.80 -10.17
C PRO A 16 -30.28 15.31 -8.91
N LEU A 17 -29.51 14.43 -8.25
CA LEU A 17 -28.68 14.81 -7.11
C LEU A 17 -27.28 15.20 -7.62
N VAL A 18 -27.09 16.48 -7.89
CA VAL A 18 -25.84 17.03 -8.43
C VAL A 18 -25.28 18.16 -7.57
N GLY A 19 -23.97 18.37 -7.68
CA GLY A 19 -23.29 19.50 -7.05
C GLY A 19 -23.58 20.83 -7.77
N PRO A 20 -23.18 21.96 -7.17
CA PRO A 20 -23.48 23.29 -7.72
C PRO A 20 -22.61 23.68 -8.93
N GLN A 21 -21.58 22.87 -9.28
CA GLN A 21 -20.58 23.19 -10.30
C GLN A 21 -20.43 22.00 -11.25
N ALA A 22 -20.47 22.28 -12.55
CA ALA A 22 -20.02 21.34 -13.58
C ALA A 22 -18.49 21.38 -13.62
N LEU A 23 -17.84 20.24 -13.41
CA LEU A 23 -16.39 20.10 -13.42
C LEU A 23 -15.99 19.06 -14.46
N THR A 24 -14.97 19.36 -15.24
CA THR A 24 -14.27 18.35 -16.02
C THR A 24 -13.52 17.38 -15.11
N GLN A 25 -13.16 16.21 -15.63
CA GLN A 25 -12.36 15.23 -14.88
C GLN A 25 -11.01 15.81 -14.42
N GLY A 26 -10.38 16.64 -15.25
CA GLY A 26 -9.13 17.32 -14.90
C GLY A 26 -9.31 18.34 -13.77
N GLU A 27 -10.37 19.14 -13.81
CA GLU A 27 -10.67 20.13 -12.76
C GLU A 27 -11.01 19.44 -11.44
N LEU A 28 -11.78 18.36 -11.47
CA LEU A 28 -12.07 17.54 -10.30
C LEU A 28 -10.77 17.03 -9.65
N LEU A 29 -9.86 16.47 -10.45
CA LEU A 29 -8.57 16.01 -9.96
C LEU A 29 -7.72 17.16 -9.42
N ASP A 30 -7.75 18.33 -10.05
CA ASP A 30 -7.06 19.52 -9.58
C ASP A 30 -7.59 20.03 -8.23
N GLU A 31 -8.89 19.95 -7.96
CA GLU A 31 -9.46 20.26 -6.63
C GLU A 31 -8.91 19.30 -5.55
N LEU A 32 -8.88 17.99 -5.85
CA LEU A 32 -8.34 16.98 -4.92
C LEU A 32 -6.81 17.13 -4.69
N ARG A 33 -6.09 17.55 -5.73
CA ARG A 33 -4.65 17.86 -5.65
C ARG A 33 -4.42 19.11 -4.82
N ARG A 34 -5.18 20.18 -5.06
CA ARG A 34 -5.11 21.43 -4.29
C ARG A 34 -5.41 21.20 -2.82
N ALA A 35 -6.41 20.38 -2.49
CA ALA A 35 -6.69 19.99 -1.11
C ALA A 35 -5.52 19.25 -0.42
N GLN A 36 -4.66 18.61 -1.19
CA GLN A 36 -3.43 17.96 -0.70
C GLN A 36 -2.20 18.88 -0.75
N GLY A 37 -2.32 20.12 -1.24
CA GLY A 37 -1.20 21.05 -1.45
C GLY A 37 -0.39 20.80 -2.72
N TRP A 38 -0.88 19.98 -3.65
CA TRP A 38 -0.19 19.66 -4.90
C TRP A 38 -0.55 20.67 -5.99
N PRO A 39 0.40 21.02 -6.88
CA PRO A 39 0.12 21.87 -8.03
C PRO A 39 -0.80 21.15 -9.02
N ARG A 40 -1.41 21.93 -9.93
CA ARG A 40 -2.24 21.39 -11.03
C ARG A 40 -1.52 20.28 -11.78
N GLY A 41 -2.27 19.24 -12.13
CA GLY A 41 -1.75 18.09 -12.86
C GLY A 41 -1.57 18.41 -14.34
N ARG A 42 -0.79 17.56 -15.02
CA ARG A 42 -0.85 17.43 -16.48
C ARG A 42 -1.53 16.11 -16.78
N TYR A 43 -2.62 16.18 -17.52
CA TYR A 43 -3.46 15.03 -17.81
C TYR A 43 -3.33 14.68 -19.30
N VAL A 44 -3.11 13.41 -19.58
CA VAL A 44 -3.07 12.87 -20.94
C VAL A 44 -4.16 11.81 -21.03
N VAL A 45 -4.98 11.88 -22.06
CA VAL A 45 -6.00 10.87 -22.33
C VAL A 45 -5.36 9.76 -23.16
N PRO A 46 -5.21 8.54 -22.63
CA PRO A 46 -4.68 7.43 -23.40
C PRO A 46 -5.64 7.02 -24.53
N PRO A 47 -5.15 6.41 -25.61
CA PRO A 47 -6.00 5.91 -26.70
C PRO A 47 -7.06 4.92 -26.20
N ALA A 48 -8.26 4.96 -26.80
CA ALA A 48 -9.41 4.15 -26.37
C ALA A 48 -9.10 2.64 -26.37
N ALA A 49 -8.36 2.15 -27.38
CA ALA A 49 -7.96 0.74 -27.47
C ALA A 49 -7.13 0.27 -26.27
N LEU A 50 -6.23 1.12 -25.76
CA LEU A 50 -5.43 0.82 -24.58
C LEU A 50 -6.32 0.73 -23.33
N LEU A 51 -7.26 1.66 -23.18
CA LEU A 51 -8.22 1.66 -22.08
C LEU A 51 -9.10 0.41 -22.11
N ASP A 52 -9.59 -0.01 -23.27
CA ASP A 52 -10.44 -1.20 -23.40
C ASP A 52 -9.68 -2.50 -23.08
N ALA A 53 -8.43 -2.61 -23.53
CA ALA A 53 -7.54 -3.71 -23.17
C ALA A 53 -7.30 -3.77 -21.65
N LEU A 54 -6.99 -2.62 -21.04
CA LEU A 54 -6.80 -2.48 -19.60
C LEU A 54 -8.07 -2.80 -18.81
N GLY A 55 -9.25 -2.38 -19.29
CA GLY A 55 -10.54 -2.74 -18.69
C GLY A 55 -10.82 -4.24 -18.77
N GLY A 56 -10.46 -4.90 -19.87
CA GLY A 56 -10.55 -6.35 -20.02
C GLY A 56 -9.66 -7.10 -19.02
N LEU A 57 -8.42 -6.65 -18.85
CA LEU A 57 -7.49 -7.19 -17.85
C LEU A 57 -7.99 -6.95 -16.43
N GLY A 58 -8.46 -5.73 -16.12
CA GLY A 58 -8.99 -5.39 -14.81
C GLY A 58 -10.23 -6.21 -14.45
N ARG A 59 -11.10 -6.55 -15.42
CA ARG A 59 -12.20 -7.48 -15.22
C ARG A 59 -11.71 -8.87 -14.78
N ARG A 60 -10.68 -9.41 -15.45
CA ARG A 60 -10.10 -10.73 -15.11
C ARG A 60 -9.41 -10.72 -13.75
N ALA A 61 -8.76 -9.61 -13.39
CA ALA A 61 -8.10 -9.43 -12.10
C ALA A 61 -9.06 -9.03 -10.96
N GLY A 62 -10.36 -8.85 -11.23
CA GLY A 62 -11.36 -8.42 -10.24
C GLY A 62 -11.19 -6.97 -9.76
N TRP A 63 -10.51 -6.12 -10.53
CA TRP A 63 -10.29 -4.72 -10.18
C TRP A 63 -11.56 -3.88 -10.35
N ARG A 64 -11.90 -3.10 -9.32
CA ARG A 64 -13.07 -2.21 -9.34
C ARG A 64 -12.82 -0.90 -10.09
N THR A 65 -11.61 -0.35 -9.96
CA THR A 65 -11.21 0.95 -10.51
C THR A 65 -10.96 0.92 -12.01
N LEU A 66 -10.54 -0.21 -12.55
CA LEU A 66 -10.19 -0.39 -13.95
C LEU A 66 -11.11 -1.45 -14.58
N SER A 67 -12.41 -1.16 -14.58
CA SER A 67 -13.43 -2.07 -15.10
C SER A 67 -14.12 -1.48 -16.33
N PRO A 68 -14.66 -2.30 -17.25
CA PRO A 68 -15.33 -1.81 -18.44
C PRO A 68 -16.55 -0.94 -18.13
N SER A 69 -17.24 -1.21 -17.02
CA SER A 69 -18.36 -0.38 -16.54
C SER A 69 -17.88 1.01 -16.10
N MET A 70 -16.75 1.09 -15.40
CA MET A 70 -16.18 2.36 -14.97
C MET A 70 -15.62 3.15 -16.17
N LEU A 71 -15.01 2.48 -17.15
CA LEU A 71 -14.59 3.11 -18.41
C LEU A 71 -15.78 3.66 -19.19
N LYS A 72 -16.91 2.95 -19.24
CA LYS A 72 -18.13 3.46 -19.85
C LYS A 72 -18.63 4.73 -19.15
N LEU A 73 -18.57 4.78 -17.82
CA LEU A 73 -18.97 5.95 -17.04
C LEU A 73 -18.04 7.15 -17.26
N VAL A 74 -16.72 6.91 -17.34
CA VAL A 74 -15.71 7.95 -17.58
C VAL A 74 -15.82 8.55 -18.99
N ARG A 75 -16.34 7.80 -19.97
CA ARG A 75 -16.55 8.28 -21.35
C ARG A 75 -17.83 9.12 -21.53
N HIS A 76 -18.70 9.18 -20.52
CA HIS A 76 -19.99 9.86 -20.63
C HIS A 76 -20.07 11.01 -19.64
N ASP A 77 -20.64 12.13 -20.08
CA ASP A 77 -20.88 13.28 -19.21
C ASP A 77 -22.00 12.94 -18.22
N ASN A 78 -21.72 13.12 -16.93
CA ASN A 78 -22.69 12.93 -15.85
C ASN A 78 -23.11 14.30 -15.30
N LEU A 79 -23.74 15.11 -16.15
CA LEU A 79 -24.19 16.47 -15.84
C LEU A 79 -25.72 16.52 -15.72
N ALA A 80 -26.22 17.37 -14.83
CA ALA A 80 -27.64 17.70 -14.73
C ALA A 80 -27.81 19.11 -14.16
N ASP A 81 -29.01 19.67 -14.30
CA ASP A 81 -29.33 21.01 -13.79
C ASP A 81 -29.47 21.00 -12.25
N PRO A 82 -28.62 21.75 -11.50
CA PRO A 82 -28.74 21.85 -10.05
C PRO A 82 -29.98 22.63 -9.60
N ALA A 83 -30.60 23.46 -10.47
CA ALA A 83 -31.75 24.28 -10.10
C ALA A 83 -32.96 23.46 -9.67
N LEU A 84 -33.12 22.24 -10.21
CA LEU A 84 -34.20 21.32 -9.83
C LEU A 84 -34.08 20.87 -8.37
N LEU A 85 -32.86 20.58 -7.92
CA LEU A 85 -32.61 20.18 -6.55
C LEU A 85 -32.75 21.36 -5.58
N ASP A 86 -32.25 22.53 -5.98
CA ASP A 86 -32.38 23.79 -5.24
C ASP A 86 -33.86 24.15 -5.04
N ALA A 87 -34.67 24.09 -6.10
CA ALA A 87 -36.10 24.41 -6.05
C ALA A 87 -36.88 23.43 -5.17
N ALA A 88 -36.57 22.13 -5.26
CA ALA A 88 -37.26 21.10 -4.47
C ALA A 88 -36.89 21.14 -2.99
N CYS A 89 -35.61 21.36 -2.66
CA CYS A 89 -35.12 21.30 -1.28
C CYS A 89 -35.14 22.67 -0.57
N GLY A 90 -35.11 23.78 -1.31
CA GLY A 90 -34.91 25.13 -0.77
C GLY A 90 -33.49 25.40 -0.28
N TYR A 91 -32.53 24.53 -0.59
CA TYR A 91 -31.12 24.64 -0.18
C TYR A 91 -30.21 24.40 -1.37
N ARG A 92 -29.10 25.12 -1.41
CA ARG A 92 -28.03 24.88 -2.38
C ARG A 92 -27.04 23.84 -1.89
N CYS A 93 -26.63 22.94 -2.77
CA CYS A 93 -25.52 22.04 -2.49
C CYS A 93 -24.23 22.82 -2.24
N ALA A 94 -23.45 22.38 -1.25
CA ALA A 94 -22.14 22.96 -0.97
C ALA A 94 -21.15 22.62 -2.10
N PRO A 95 -20.23 23.53 -2.46
CA PRO A 95 -19.19 23.24 -3.44
C PRO A 95 -18.25 22.14 -2.94
N LEU A 96 -17.61 21.44 -3.88
CA LEU A 96 -16.70 20.33 -3.53
C LEU A 96 -15.59 20.79 -2.58
N ALA A 97 -14.95 21.93 -2.87
CA ALA A 97 -13.84 22.47 -2.09
C ALA A 97 -14.16 22.63 -0.59
N SER A 98 -15.39 23.01 -0.23
CA SER A 98 -15.77 23.16 1.18
C SER A 98 -15.93 21.82 1.92
N ARG A 99 -16.02 20.71 1.19
CA ARG A 99 -16.10 19.35 1.73
C ARG A 99 -14.75 18.63 1.75
N LEU A 100 -13.69 19.23 1.18
CA LEU A 100 -12.35 18.65 1.16
C LEU A 100 -11.51 18.94 2.41
N LEU A 101 -12.06 19.63 3.43
CA LEU A 101 -11.37 19.89 4.70
C LEU A 101 -10.92 18.59 5.41
N GLY A 102 -11.65 17.50 5.24
CA GLY A 102 -11.30 16.17 5.78
C GLY A 102 -10.59 15.25 4.78
N TRP A 103 -10.23 15.76 3.60
CA TRP A 103 -9.55 14.97 2.57
C TRP A 103 -8.17 14.50 3.08
N PRO A 104 -7.74 13.25 2.79
CA PRO A 104 -6.47 12.74 3.27
C PRO A 104 -5.31 13.65 2.84
N GLN A 105 -4.41 13.91 3.78
CA GLN A 105 -3.18 14.64 3.52
C GLN A 105 -2.29 13.88 2.54
N ALA A 106 -1.53 14.62 1.73
CA ALA A 106 -0.57 14.07 0.76
C ALA A 106 0.32 12.95 1.33
N ALA A 107 0.84 13.15 2.54
CA ALA A 107 1.70 12.19 3.22
C ALA A 107 1.00 10.84 3.45
N ARG A 108 -0.29 10.85 3.80
CA ARG A 108 -1.09 9.63 4.00
C ARG A 108 -1.35 8.91 2.67
N SER A 109 -1.63 9.67 1.61
CA SER A 109 -1.80 9.12 0.26
C SER A 109 -0.51 8.45 -0.25
N LEU A 110 0.64 9.09 -0.05
CA LEU A 110 1.94 8.53 -0.41
C LEU A 110 2.27 7.30 0.44
N ALA A 111 2.04 7.35 1.76
CA ALA A 111 2.23 6.21 2.66
C ALA A 111 1.41 4.98 2.20
N ALA A 112 0.15 5.20 1.80
CA ALA A 112 -0.71 4.13 1.29
C ALA A 112 -0.16 3.47 0.01
N LEU A 113 0.52 4.24 -0.85
CA LEU A 113 1.18 3.71 -2.06
C LEU A 113 2.51 3.01 -1.73
N MET A 114 3.30 3.57 -0.82
CA MET A 114 4.61 3.03 -0.44
C MET A 114 4.50 1.73 0.36
N ARG A 115 3.42 1.56 1.12
CA ARG A 115 3.21 0.39 1.97
C ARG A 115 3.26 -0.96 1.24
N PRO A 116 2.45 -1.21 0.18
CA PRO A 116 2.53 -2.48 -0.55
C PRO A 116 3.89 -2.68 -1.21
N LEU A 117 4.55 -1.60 -1.67
CA LEU A 117 5.88 -1.66 -2.26
C LEU A 117 6.94 -2.06 -1.22
N MET A 118 6.88 -1.49 -0.02
CA MET A 118 7.76 -1.85 1.09
C MET A 118 7.56 -3.31 1.51
N LEU A 119 6.31 -3.76 1.62
CA LEU A 119 6.02 -5.17 1.89
C LEU A 119 6.56 -6.10 0.80
N ALA A 120 6.39 -5.74 -0.47
CA ALA A 120 6.93 -6.52 -1.58
C ALA A 120 8.46 -6.59 -1.54
N ALA A 121 9.14 -5.47 -1.23
CA ALA A 121 10.58 -5.43 -1.06
C ALA A 121 11.05 -6.33 0.11
N LEU A 122 10.37 -6.28 1.26
CA LEU A 122 10.69 -7.17 2.39
C LEU A 122 10.51 -8.65 2.03
N VAL A 123 9.40 -9.01 1.40
CA VAL A 123 9.15 -10.38 0.94
C VAL A 123 10.24 -10.84 -0.03
N LEU A 124 10.61 -9.99 -0.99
CA LEU A 124 11.66 -10.29 -1.95
C LEU A 124 13.00 -10.53 -1.27
N ILE A 125 13.34 -9.72 -0.25
CA ILE A 125 14.56 -9.89 0.53
C ILE A 125 14.55 -11.24 1.26
N TRP A 126 13.48 -11.58 1.99
CA TRP A 126 13.41 -12.84 2.75
C TRP A 126 13.37 -14.10 1.88
N LEU A 127 12.58 -14.08 0.81
CA LEU A 127 12.55 -15.21 -0.12
C LEU A 127 13.85 -15.28 -0.93
N GLY A 128 14.45 -14.13 -1.21
CA GLY A 128 15.78 -14.03 -1.81
C GLY A 128 16.87 -14.62 -0.91
N THR A 129 16.85 -14.36 0.39
CA THR A 129 17.81 -14.95 1.34
C THR A 129 17.60 -16.45 1.50
N LEU A 130 16.35 -16.96 1.53
CA LEU A 130 16.07 -18.40 1.45
C LEU A 130 16.78 -19.04 0.23
N VAL A 131 16.58 -18.48 -0.96
CA VAL A 131 17.15 -19.00 -2.21
C VAL A 131 18.67 -18.87 -2.22
N ALA A 132 19.21 -17.74 -1.76
CA ALA A 132 20.64 -17.52 -1.68
C ALA A 132 21.31 -18.50 -0.72
N CYS A 133 20.78 -18.66 0.50
CA CYS A 133 21.33 -19.52 1.53
C CYS A 133 21.22 -21.00 1.17
N LEU A 134 20.19 -21.47 0.46
CA LEU A 134 20.09 -22.86 0.01
C LEU A 134 20.77 -23.15 -1.34
N GLY A 135 21.06 -22.11 -2.11
CA GLY A 135 21.65 -22.21 -3.44
C GLY A 135 23.10 -21.70 -3.48
N PRO A 136 23.41 -20.67 -4.30
CA PRO A 136 24.78 -20.26 -4.59
C PRO A 136 25.51 -19.65 -3.38
N GLY A 137 24.78 -19.12 -2.40
CA GLY A 137 25.31 -18.53 -1.18
C GLY A 137 25.54 -19.53 -0.04
N TYR A 138 25.17 -20.80 -0.19
CA TYR A 138 25.30 -21.80 0.87
C TYR A 138 26.73 -21.90 1.42
N GLY A 139 27.72 -22.01 0.52
CA GLY A 139 29.13 -22.06 0.90
C GLY A 139 29.63 -20.78 1.58
N TRP A 140 29.06 -19.63 1.23
CA TRP A 140 29.36 -18.36 1.91
C TRP A 140 28.80 -18.37 3.34
N GLY A 141 27.56 -18.82 3.54
CA GLY A 141 26.97 -18.98 4.87
C GLY A 141 27.79 -19.90 5.79
N LEU A 142 28.25 -21.04 5.27
CA LEU A 142 29.12 -21.95 6.03
C LEU A 142 30.45 -21.30 6.44
N ARG A 143 31.05 -20.47 5.57
CA ARG A 143 32.28 -19.74 5.88
C ARG A 143 32.08 -18.71 6.99
N ILE A 144 30.98 -17.95 6.95
CA ILE A 144 30.64 -16.98 8.00
C ILE A 144 30.49 -17.69 9.35
N LEU A 145 29.80 -18.83 9.39
CA LEU A 145 29.67 -19.62 10.61
C LEU A 145 31.02 -20.21 11.07
N GLY A 146 31.89 -20.57 10.12
CA GLY A 146 33.24 -21.01 10.42
C GLY A 146 34.11 -19.91 11.05
N GLU A 147 33.98 -18.65 10.60
CA GLU A 147 34.61 -17.49 11.25
C GLU A 147 34.09 -17.30 12.68
N ALA A 148 32.85 -17.70 12.97
CA ALA A 148 32.27 -17.73 14.31
C ALA A 148 32.66 -18.97 15.14
N GLY A 149 33.51 -19.86 14.61
CA GLY A 149 33.95 -21.10 15.28
C GLY A 149 32.96 -22.28 15.17
N ILE A 150 31.92 -22.17 14.35
CA ILE A 150 30.92 -23.22 14.13
C ILE A 150 31.25 -23.98 12.85
N HIS A 151 31.54 -25.27 12.97
CA HIS A 151 31.97 -26.10 11.84
C HIS A 151 31.14 -27.37 11.69
N GLY A 152 31.24 -28.00 10.51
CA GLY A 152 30.66 -29.32 10.24
C GLY A 152 29.13 -29.33 10.22
N TRP A 153 28.55 -30.38 10.81
CA TRP A 153 27.10 -30.59 10.83
C TRP A 153 26.31 -29.44 11.49
N PRO A 154 26.71 -28.91 12.67
CA PRO A 154 26.05 -27.75 13.27
C PRO A 154 25.97 -26.52 12.36
N ALA A 155 27.03 -26.23 11.60
CA ALA A 155 27.04 -25.11 10.66
C ALA A 155 26.03 -25.31 9.52
N SER A 156 26.01 -26.52 8.97
CA SER A 156 25.08 -26.89 7.89
C SER A 156 23.62 -26.79 8.34
N LEU A 157 23.32 -27.30 9.53
CA LEU A 157 22.00 -27.23 10.12
C LEU A 157 21.57 -25.79 10.36
N ALA A 158 22.46 -24.95 10.91
CA ALA A 158 22.17 -23.54 11.19
C ALA A 158 21.88 -22.74 9.91
N VAL A 159 22.66 -22.94 8.83
CA VAL A 159 22.41 -22.27 7.54
C VAL A 159 21.06 -22.69 6.94
N ILE A 160 20.76 -23.99 6.94
CA ILE A 160 19.48 -24.51 6.41
C ILE A 160 18.31 -24.02 7.27
N ALA A 161 18.41 -24.10 8.59
CA ALA A 161 17.37 -23.65 9.50
C ALA A 161 17.12 -22.14 9.37
N GLY A 162 18.20 -21.33 9.25
CA GLY A 162 18.11 -19.91 8.99
C GLY A 162 17.40 -19.62 7.66
N ALA A 163 17.79 -20.30 6.59
CA ALA A 163 17.15 -20.14 5.29
C ALA A 163 15.65 -20.48 5.31
N LEU A 164 15.27 -21.58 5.99
CA LEU A 164 13.87 -21.96 6.15
C LEU A 164 13.08 -20.95 7.00
N LEU A 165 13.71 -20.39 8.04
CA LEU A 165 13.12 -19.34 8.86
C LEU A 165 12.84 -18.08 8.01
N ASP A 166 13.79 -17.67 7.18
CA ASP A 166 13.65 -16.57 6.24
C ASP A 166 12.48 -16.82 5.27
N GLY A 167 12.40 -18.02 4.71
CA GLY A 167 11.29 -18.46 3.87
C GLY A 167 9.94 -18.35 4.59
N ALA A 168 9.87 -18.81 5.83
CA ALA A 168 8.67 -18.74 6.66
C ALA A 168 8.26 -17.28 6.96
N LEU A 169 9.23 -16.38 7.17
CA LEU A 169 8.98 -14.95 7.34
C LEU A 169 8.45 -14.31 6.05
N GLY A 170 9.09 -14.59 4.90
CA GLY A 170 8.65 -14.10 3.60
C GLY A 170 7.22 -14.51 3.27
N VAL A 171 6.88 -15.79 3.45
CA VAL A 171 5.50 -16.29 3.27
C VAL A 171 4.56 -15.70 4.33
N GLY A 172 5.01 -15.58 5.58
CA GLY A 172 4.24 -14.99 6.67
C GLY A 172 3.82 -13.53 6.41
N LEU A 173 4.68 -12.76 5.73
CA LEU A 173 4.40 -11.37 5.31
C LEU A 173 3.30 -11.28 4.24
N LEU A 174 3.22 -12.26 3.33
CA LEU A 174 2.18 -12.34 2.31
C LEU A 174 0.80 -12.62 2.93
N LEU A 175 0.76 -13.43 3.98
CA LEU A 175 -0.48 -13.82 4.65
C LEU A 175 -0.96 -12.72 5.62
N ARG A 176 -2.03 -12.00 5.26
CA ARG A 176 -2.60 -10.91 6.09
C ARG A 176 -2.83 -11.29 7.56
N ARG A 177 -3.23 -12.53 7.83
CA ARG A 177 -3.43 -13.06 9.19
C ARG A 177 -2.14 -13.16 10.02
N TRP A 178 -0.99 -13.37 9.39
CA TRP A 178 0.29 -13.64 10.04
C TRP A 178 1.27 -12.49 9.90
N ARG A 179 1.03 -11.55 8.97
CA ARG A 179 1.91 -10.42 8.67
C ARG A 179 2.40 -9.67 9.90
N ARG A 180 1.52 -9.33 10.84
CA ARG A 180 1.92 -8.62 12.07
C ARG A 180 2.92 -9.44 12.92
N ARG A 181 2.71 -10.76 13.03
CA ARG A 181 3.62 -11.66 13.74
C ARG A 181 4.93 -11.83 12.97
N ALA A 182 4.85 -11.94 11.65
CA ALA A 182 6.02 -12.01 10.77
C ALA A 182 6.88 -10.75 10.87
N LEU A 183 6.29 -9.55 10.86
CA LEU A 183 7.00 -8.29 11.05
C LEU A 183 7.71 -8.24 12.42
N LEU A 184 7.02 -8.64 13.50
CA LEU A 184 7.64 -8.71 14.83
C LEU A 184 8.79 -9.73 14.90
N ALA A 185 8.59 -10.93 14.34
CA ALA A 185 9.60 -11.96 14.32
C ALA A 185 10.82 -11.53 13.49
N GLN A 186 10.60 -10.91 12.32
CA GLN A 186 11.65 -10.29 11.51
C GLN A 186 12.45 -9.26 12.31
N PHE A 187 11.77 -8.35 13.03
CA PHE A 187 12.46 -7.31 13.81
C PHE A 187 13.38 -7.93 14.86
N TRP A 188 12.87 -8.87 15.66
CA TRP A 188 13.65 -9.54 16.69
C TRP A 188 14.76 -10.42 16.13
N LEU A 189 14.51 -11.10 15.01
CA LEU A 189 15.54 -11.88 14.32
C LEU A 189 16.68 -10.97 13.84
N MET A 190 16.36 -9.88 13.13
CA MET A 190 17.32 -8.88 12.65
C MET A 190 18.13 -8.26 13.78
N LEU A 191 17.47 -7.87 14.87
CA LEU A 191 18.14 -7.32 16.03
C LEU A 191 19.06 -8.36 16.67
N GLY A 192 18.57 -9.58 16.89
CA GLY A 192 19.30 -10.66 17.53
C GLY A 192 20.57 -11.02 16.78
N TYR A 193 20.48 -11.33 15.49
CA TYR A 193 21.68 -11.71 14.73
C TYR A 193 22.62 -10.51 14.50
N SER A 194 22.11 -9.28 14.39
CA SER A 194 22.98 -8.09 14.25
C SER A 194 23.79 -7.84 15.52
N LEU A 195 23.22 -8.09 16.70
CA LEU A 195 23.96 -8.05 17.97
C LEU A 195 25.01 -9.16 18.03
N VAL A 196 24.67 -10.38 17.64
CA VAL A 196 25.62 -11.50 17.58
C VAL A 196 26.79 -11.19 16.64
N ILE A 197 26.52 -10.69 15.44
CA ILE A 197 27.56 -10.26 14.49
C ILE A 197 28.41 -9.14 15.09
N SER A 198 27.81 -8.15 15.74
CA SER A 198 28.55 -7.04 16.35
C SER A 198 29.50 -7.47 17.47
N LEU A 199 29.20 -8.58 18.16
CA LEU A 199 30.02 -9.10 19.26
C LEU A 199 31.07 -10.11 18.77
N ILE A 200 30.71 -11.01 17.85
CA ILE A 200 31.57 -12.12 17.43
C ILE A 200 32.36 -11.79 16.17
N LEU A 201 31.76 -11.07 15.21
CA LEU A 201 32.38 -10.69 13.93
C LEU A 201 32.25 -9.17 13.66
N PRO A 202 32.82 -8.31 14.54
CA PRO A 202 32.66 -6.87 14.43
C PRO A 202 33.20 -6.29 13.11
N HIS A 203 34.12 -6.99 12.43
CA HIS A 203 34.65 -6.57 11.13
C HIS A 203 33.59 -6.49 10.02
N TYR A 204 32.44 -7.16 10.15
CA TYR A 204 31.33 -7.04 9.18
C TYR A 204 30.67 -5.65 9.18
N TRP A 205 30.95 -4.79 10.15
CA TRP A 205 30.58 -3.36 10.07
C TRP A 205 31.37 -2.59 9.01
N TYR A 206 32.55 -3.09 8.64
CA TYR A 206 33.38 -2.51 7.58
C TYR A 206 33.15 -3.18 6.21
N ASP A 207 32.17 -4.08 6.12
CA ASP A 207 31.77 -4.69 4.85
C ASP A 207 31.34 -3.59 3.85
N PRO A 208 31.88 -3.57 2.61
CA PRO A 208 31.56 -2.54 1.63
C PRO A 208 30.09 -2.57 1.20
N TYR A 209 29.42 -3.70 1.33
CA TYR A 209 27.99 -3.82 1.05
C TYR A 209 27.11 -3.41 2.24
N MET A 210 27.72 -3.04 3.37
CA MET A 210 27.07 -2.58 4.58
C MET A 210 25.95 -3.53 5.02
N ALA A 211 26.23 -4.84 4.98
CA ALA A 211 25.22 -5.88 5.22
C ALA A 211 24.51 -5.68 6.58
N VAL A 212 25.26 -5.38 7.65
CA VAL A 212 24.70 -5.12 8.98
C VAL A 212 23.95 -3.78 9.02
N GLY A 213 24.50 -2.72 8.42
CA GLY A 213 23.85 -1.40 8.40
C GLY A 213 22.54 -1.38 7.63
N LYS A 214 22.39 -2.19 6.57
CA LYS A 214 21.11 -2.37 5.86
C LYS A 214 20.01 -2.90 6.78
N ASN A 215 20.35 -3.73 7.77
CA ASN A 215 19.35 -4.23 8.73
C ASN A 215 18.71 -3.11 9.55
N ILE A 216 19.45 -2.03 9.84
CA ILE A 216 18.89 -0.86 10.54
C ILE A 216 17.75 -0.25 9.74
N VAL A 217 17.96 -0.06 8.42
CA VAL A 217 16.92 0.45 7.51
C VAL A 217 15.72 -0.49 7.47
N LEU A 218 15.97 -1.81 7.39
CA LEU A 218 14.91 -2.81 7.37
C LEU A 218 14.13 -2.85 8.70
N MET A 219 14.80 -2.68 9.84
CA MET A 219 14.15 -2.58 11.15
C MET A 219 13.27 -1.34 11.25
N VAL A 220 13.74 -0.16 10.82
CA VAL A 220 12.92 1.06 10.79
C VAL A 220 11.71 0.90 9.86
N ALA A 221 11.92 0.32 8.67
CA ALA A 221 10.82 0.01 7.74
C ALA A 221 9.80 -0.95 8.35
N THR A 222 10.26 -1.95 9.11
CA THR A 222 9.41 -2.91 9.83
C THR A 222 8.58 -2.22 10.89
N LEU A 223 9.18 -1.33 11.69
CA LEU A 223 8.47 -0.56 12.72
C LEU A 223 7.41 0.38 12.10
N TRP A 224 7.74 1.03 10.98
CA TRP A 224 6.80 1.86 10.24
C TRP A 224 5.59 1.04 9.74
N LEU A 225 5.83 -0.12 9.12
CA LEU A 225 4.77 -1.03 8.68
C LEU A 225 3.91 -1.55 9.85
N LEU A 226 4.54 -1.81 11.01
CA LEU A 226 3.85 -2.30 12.20
C LEU A 226 2.91 -1.25 12.81
N GLY A 227 3.28 0.04 12.73
CA GLY A 227 2.46 1.15 13.20
C GLY A 227 1.14 1.31 12.42
N ASP A 228 1.17 0.96 11.14
CA ASP A 228 0.03 1.09 10.21
C ASP A 228 -0.82 -0.18 10.07
N GLU A 229 -0.43 -1.30 10.69
CA GLU A 229 -1.17 -2.57 10.64
C GLU A 229 -2.32 -2.55 11.67
N PRO A 230 -3.58 -2.75 11.26
CA PRO A 230 -4.73 -2.68 12.17
C PRO A 230 -4.53 -3.64 13.34
N ARG A 231 -4.63 -3.12 14.56
CA ARG A 231 -4.49 -3.93 15.77
C ARG A 231 -5.66 -4.90 15.79
N ALA A 232 -5.39 -6.20 15.97
CA ALA A 232 -6.42 -7.25 15.99
C ALA A 232 -7.58 -7.02 17.00
N ARG A 233 -7.46 -6.05 17.91
CA ARG A 233 -8.51 -5.61 18.83
C ARG A 233 -9.56 -4.68 18.20
N GLU A 234 -9.26 -4.00 17.10
CA GLU A 234 -10.20 -3.08 16.42
C GLU A 234 -11.06 -3.77 15.35
N ALA A 235 -10.73 -4.99 14.94
CA ALA A 235 -11.52 -5.75 13.96
C ALA A 235 -12.69 -6.55 14.59
N ARG A 236 -12.97 -6.33 15.88
CA ARG A 236 -14.05 -6.99 16.64
C ARG A 236 -14.97 -6.00 17.36
N GLY A 237 -14.87 -4.70 17.06
CA GLY A 237 -15.74 -3.65 17.56
C GLY A 237 -16.71 -3.17 16.50
#